data_AF-A0A931Q6L0-F1
#
_entry.id   AF-A0A931Q6L0-F1
#
_cell.length_a   1.000
_cell.length_b   1.000
_cell.length_c   1.000
_cell.angle_alpha   90.00
_cell.angle_beta   90.00
_cell.angle_gamma   90.00
#
_symmetry.space_group_name_H-M   'P 1'
#
loop_
_entity.id
_entity.type
_entity.pdbx_description
1 polymer ?
#
loop_
_entity_poly.entity_id
_entity_poly.type
_entity_poly.pdbx_seq_one_letter_code
_entity_poly.pdbx_strand_id
1 'polypeptide(L)' 'MLSAQRKILSSPELREAGWKILVKNLGLINATRFILEYESGYGDYTKIKKEFFKHKNVDELFNEIKQLERPGKKLRVKSY' A
#
# COMPACT_ATOMS: atom_id res chain seq x y z
N MET A 1 10.93 -27.31 -33.21
CA MET A 1 10.35 -26.18 -32.45
C MET A 1 9.89 -26.73 -31.10
N LEU A 2 10.80 -26.88 -30.15
CA LEU A 2 10.46 -27.29 -28.79
C LEU A 2 9.88 -26.08 -28.07
N SER A 3 8.60 -26.13 -27.74
CA SER A 3 7.92 -25.12 -26.92
C SER A 3 8.67 -25.00 -25.60
N ALA A 4 9.29 -23.84 -25.36
CA ALA A 4 9.93 -23.55 -24.08
C ALA A 4 8.90 -23.76 -22.96
N GLN A 5 9.17 -24.72 -22.08
CA GLN A 5 8.38 -24.97 -20.88
C GLN A 5 8.34 -23.64 -20.09
N ARG A 6 7.19 -22.95 -20.06
CA ARG A 6 7.07 -21.72 -19.26
C ARG A 6 7.31 -22.10 -17.80
N LYS A 7 8.35 -21.52 -17.18
CA LYS A 7 8.60 -21.64 -15.74
C LYS A 7 7.33 -21.23 -14.99
N ILE A 8 6.79 -22.13 -14.18
CA ILE A 8 5.73 -21.79 -13.23
C ILE A 8 6.38 -20.94 -12.14
N LEU A 9 5.92 -19.70 -12.01
CA LEU A 9 6.41 -18.78 -10.99
C LEU A 9 5.79 -19.10 -9.63
N SER A 10 6.55 -18.91 -8.57
CA SER A 10 5.98 -18.86 -7.22
C SER A 10 4.99 -17.71 -7.09
N SER A 11 4.08 -17.77 -6.12
CA SER A 11 3.09 -16.70 -5.92
C SER A 11 3.72 -15.30 -5.76
N PRO A 12 4.82 -15.11 -5.02
CA PRO A 12 5.50 -13.81 -4.97
C PRO A 12 6.07 -13.36 -6.32
N GLU A 13 6.78 -14.25 -7.03
CA GLU A 13 7.36 -13.95 -8.35
C GLU A 13 6.27 -13.60 -9.37
N LEU A 14 5.13 -14.31 -9.33
CA LEU A 14 3.98 -14.07 -10.20
C LEU A 14 3.35 -12.70 -9.92
N ARG A 15 3.15 -12.35 -8.64
CA ARG A 15 2.60 -11.03 -8.24
C ARG A 15 3.53 -9.90 -8.66
N GLU A 16 4.84 -10.05 -8.45
CA GLU A 16 5.82 -9.03 -8.85
C GLU A 16 5.86 -8.84 -10.37
N ALA A 17 5.88 -9.94 -11.13
CA ALA A 17 5.84 -9.91 -12.59
C ALA A 17 4.55 -9.25 -13.11
N GLY A 18 3.39 -9.63 -12.55
CA GLY A 18 2.09 -9.04 -12.89
C GLY A 18 2.05 -7.54 -12.60
N TRP A 19 2.50 -7.12 -11.42
CA TRP A 19 2.57 -5.71 -11.04
C TRP A 19 3.44 -4.90 -12.00
N LYS A 20 4.64 -5.37 -12.33
CA LYS A 20 5.54 -4.71 -13.28
C LYS A 20 4.88 -4.51 -14.65
N ILE A 21 4.15 -5.51 -15.14
CA ILE A 21 3.44 -5.44 -16.43
C ILE A 21 2.29 -4.43 -16.35
N LEU A 22 1.49 -4.46 -15.29
CA LEU A 22 0.37 -3.53 -15.11
C LEU A 22 0.85 -2.08 -15.03
N VAL A 23 1.85 -1.79 -14.20
CA VAL A 23 2.41 -0.44 -14.07
C VAL A 23 3.00 0.05 -15.40
N LYS A 24 3.71 -0.83 -16.13
CA LYS A 24 4.31 -0.48 -17.43
C LYS A 24 3.26 -0.06 -18.46
N ASN A 25 2.09 -0.72 -18.49
CA ASN A 25 1.09 -0.50 -19.53
C ASN A 25 -0.01 0.50 -19.14
N LEU A 26 -0.34 0.59 -17.85
CA LEU A 26 -1.46 1.39 -17.36
C LEU A 26 -1.01 2.65 -16.59
N GLY A 27 0.26 2.68 -16.17
CA GLY A 27 0.75 3.64 -15.18
C GLY A 27 0.34 3.27 -13.76
N LEU A 28 1.07 3.80 -12.77
CA LEU A 28 0.91 3.46 -11.36
C LEU A 28 -0.54 3.62 -10.86
N ILE A 29 -1.18 4.74 -11.18
CA ILE A 29 -2.53 5.07 -10.68
C ILE A 29 -3.58 4.07 -11.19
N ASN A 30 -3.59 3.81 -12.50
CA ASN A 30 -4.59 2.91 -13.10
C ASN A 30 -4.29 1.44 -12.77
N ALA A 31 -3.03 1.04 -12.66
CA ALA A 31 -2.64 -0.30 -12.21
C ALA A 31 -3.13 -0.59 -10.79
N THR A 32 -2.97 0.35 -9.86
CA THR A 32 -3.49 0.21 -8.49
C THR A 32 -5.01 0.10 -8.48
N ARG A 33 -5.71 1.00 -9.18
CA ARG A 33 -7.19 0.94 -9.29
C ARG A 33 -7.65 -0.39 -9.83
N PHE A 34 -7.03 -0.88 -10.91
CA PHE A 34 -7.36 -2.17 -11.50
C PHE A 34 -7.28 -3.31 -10.48
N ILE A 35 -6.22 -3.38 -9.67
CA ILE A 35 -6.10 -4.40 -8.62
C ILE A 35 -7.23 -4.26 -7.58
N LEU A 36 -7.52 -3.02 -7.15
CA LEU A 36 -8.56 -2.73 -6.16
C LEU A 36 -9.98 -3.06 -6.64
N GLU A 37 -10.24 -3.16 -7.94
CA GLU A 37 -11.54 -3.63 -8.48
C GLU A 37 -11.77 -5.13 -8.22
N TYR A 38 -10.70 -5.93 -8.16
CA TYR A 38 -10.78 -7.38 -7.97
C TYR A 38 -10.46 -7.84 -6.55
N GLU A 39 -9.71 -7.04 -5.81
CA GLU A 39 -9.58 -7.24 -4.38
C GLU A 39 -10.83 -6.70 -3.70
N SER A 40 -11.72 -7.60 -3.26
CA SER A 40 -12.75 -7.24 -2.29
C SER A 40 -12.05 -6.71 -1.06
N GLY A 41 -11.96 -5.38 -0.96
CA GLY A 41 -11.32 -4.71 0.17
C GLY A 41 -11.83 -5.32 1.47
N TYR A 42 -10.93 -5.75 2.33
CA TYR A 42 -11.30 -6.31 3.62
C TYR A 42 -11.35 -5.21 4.68
N GLY A 43 -12.36 -5.30 5.55
CA GLY A 43 -12.55 -4.40 6.67
C GLY A 43 -13.37 -3.15 6.32
N ASP A 44 -13.77 -2.43 7.36
CA ASP A 44 -14.51 -1.19 7.26
C ASP A 44 -13.53 -0.03 7.44
N TYR A 45 -13.09 0.58 6.33
CA TYR A 45 -12.15 1.70 6.37
C TYR A 45 -12.66 2.85 7.25
N THR A 46 -13.97 3.05 7.36
CA THR A 46 -14.55 4.08 8.23
C THR A 46 -14.30 3.75 9.70
N LYS A 47 -14.48 2.49 10.10
CA LYS A 47 -14.16 2.03 11.46
C LYS A 47 -12.66 2.09 11.73
N ILE A 48 -11.85 1.58 10.82
CA ILE A 48 -10.38 1.58 10.93
C ILE A 48 -9.88 3.03 11.05
N LYS A 49 -10.33 3.94 10.19
CA LYS A 49 -9.98 5.37 10.26
C LYS A 49 -10.36 5.99 11.60
N LYS A 50 -11.55 5.70 12.12
CA LYS A 50 -11.99 6.21 13.44
C LYS A 50 -11.11 5.69 14.57
N GLU A 51 -10.72 4.43 14.54
CA GLU A 51 -9.86 3.82 15.56
C GLU A 51 -8.44 4.40 15.52
N PHE A 52 -7.82 4.43 14.33
CA PHE A 52 -6.44 4.92 14.18
C PHE A 52 -6.31 6.41 14.47
N PHE A 53 -7.22 7.23 13.94
CA PHE A 53 -7.11 8.68 14.03
C PHE A 53 -7.96 9.29 15.13
N LYS A 54 -8.72 8.50 15.90
CA LYS A 54 -9.53 8.94 17.05
C LYS A 54 -10.37 10.19 16.77
N HIS A 55 -10.98 10.24 15.58
CA HIS A 55 -11.79 11.38 15.10
C HIS A 55 -11.04 12.69 14.84
N LYS A 56 -9.70 12.67 14.78
CA LYS A 56 -8.93 13.86 14.45
C LYS A 56 -9.25 14.41 13.07
N ASN A 57 -9.31 15.73 12.97
CA ASN A 57 -9.38 16.41 11.69
C ASN A 57 -7.99 16.56 11.07
N VAL A 58 -7.95 17.05 9.82
CA VAL A 58 -6.70 17.18 9.05
C VAL A 58 -5.71 18.14 9.71
N ASP A 59 -6.20 19.25 10.29
CA ASP A 59 -5.34 20.26 10.93
C ASP A 59 -4.68 19.71 12.21
N GLU A 60 -5.40 18.91 12.99
CA GLU A 60 -4.87 18.25 14.19
C GLU A 60 -3.76 17.26 13.82
N LEU A 61 -3.97 16.43 12.79
CA LEU A 61 -2.96 15.50 12.30
C LEU A 61 -1.72 16.23 11.77
N PHE A 62 -1.92 17.32 11.05
CA PHE A 62 -0.82 18.12 10.51
C PHE A 62 0.02 18.77 11.62
N ASN A 63 -0.64 19.30 12.66
CA ASN A 63 0.05 19.88 13.80
C ASN A 63 0.84 18.82 14.60
N GLU A 64 0.32 17.59 14.73
CA GLU A 64 1.05 16.49 15.33
C GLU A 64 2.30 16.10 14.53
N ILE A 65 2.19 16.00 13.21
CA ILE A 65 3.34 15.74 12.33
C ILE A 65 4.41 16.83 12.52
N LYS A 66 4.03 18.11 12.50
CA LYS A 66 4.97 19.22 12.78
C LYS A 66 5.62 19.12 14.15
N GLN A 67 4.92 18.64 15.17
CA GLN A 67 5.49 18.43 16.50
C GLN A 67 6.47 17.25 16.53
N LEU A 68 6.26 16.21 15.70
CA LEU A 68 7.17 15.08 15.54
C LEU A 68 8.45 15.47 14.77
N GLU A 69 8.34 16.38 13.79
CA GLU A 69 9.47 16.89 13.00
C GLU A 69 10.38 17.85 13.77
N ARG A 70 9.97 18.30 14.97
CA ARG A 70 10.83 19.11 15.84
C ARG A 70 12.06 18.29 16.28
N PRO A 71 13.28 18.84 16.17
CA PRO A 71 14.55 18.10 16.27
C PRO A 71 14.93 17.69 17.72
N GLY A 72 14.06 16.95 18.40
CA GLY A 72 14.27 16.53 19.79
C GLY A 72 13.54 15.25 20.25
N LYS A 73 12.60 14.69 19.46
CA LYS A 73 11.94 13.41 19.78
C LYS A 73 12.17 12.39 18.66
N LYS A 74 13.30 11.68 18.72
CA LYS A 74 13.50 10.47 17.90
C LYS A 74 12.43 9.44 18.26
N LEU A 75 11.52 9.16 17.34
CA LEU A 75 10.61 8.01 17.41
C LEU A 75 11.44 6.72 17.34
N ARG A 76 11.53 5.96 18.44
CA ARG A 76 11.92 4.55 18.38
C ARG A 76 10.75 3.79 17.78
N VAL A 77 10.79 3.57 16.47
CA VAL A 77 9.91 2.58 15.83
C VAL A 77 10.32 1.22 16.37
N LYS A 78 9.48 0.60 17.20
CA LYS A 78 9.66 -0.81 17.58
C LYS A 78 9.32 -1.65 16.35
N SER A 79 10.34 -2.28 15.80
CA SER A 79 10.21 -3.37 14.84
C SER A 79 9.48 -4.53 15.52
N TYR A 80 8.37 -4.96 14.93
CA TYR A 80 7.72 -6.25 15.20
C TYR A 80 8.25 -7.28 14.20
#